data_AF-A0A7G9FQM1-F1
#
_entry.id   AF-A0A7G9FQM1-F1
#
_cell.length_a   1.000
_cell.length_b   1.000
_cell.length_c   1.000
_cell.angle_alpha   90.00
_cell.angle_beta   90.00
_cell.angle_gamma   90.00
#
_symmetry.space_group_name_H-M   'P 1'
#
loop_
_entity.id
_entity.type
_entity.pdbx_description
1 polymer ?
#
loop_
_entity_poly.entity_id
_entity_poly.type
_entity_poly.pdbx_seq_one_letter_code
_entity_poly.pdbx_strand_id
1 'polypeptide(L)'
;MNLPNKLTILRMIMIPFFLVALMVPGIPGGKWIALALFCLASLTDMLDGKIARKYNLITDFGKFMDPLADKLLVCSAMIALIDLDRIPAWVVIVIIAREFIISGFRLVASDNGIVIAAGWWGKIKTVCQMFMVILLICDFGGSTVHIIENVLIYLALALTIISLIDYLVKNKNVLSETK
;
A
#
# COMPACT_ATOMS: atom_id res chain seq x y z
N MET A 1 -14.98 -17.13 -11.78
CA MET A 1 -13.94 -16.16 -11.33
C MET A 1 -13.21 -15.62 -12.54
N ASN A 2 -13.19 -14.30 -12.69
CA ASN A 2 -12.53 -13.63 -13.81
C ASN A 2 -11.02 -13.53 -13.59
N LEU A 3 -10.26 -13.23 -14.66
CA LEU A 3 -8.81 -13.08 -14.62
C LEU A 3 -8.32 -12.09 -13.54
N PRO A 4 -8.94 -10.90 -13.33
CA PRO A 4 -8.54 -9.97 -12.27
C PRO A 4 -8.60 -10.59 -10.88
N ASN A 5 -9.71 -11.24 -10.51
CA ASN A 5 -9.86 -11.86 -9.19
C ASN A 5 -8.82 -12.97 -8.91
N LYS A 6 -8.36 -13.68 -9.96
CA LYS A 6 -7.29 -14.67 -9.81
C LYS A 6 -5.95 -14.00 -9.49
N LEU A 7 -5.67 -12.84 -10.10
CA LEU A 7 -4.47 -12.06 -9.82
C LEU A 7 -4.49 -11.48 -8.39
N THR A 8 -5.64 -11.00 -7.91
CA THR A 8 -5.81 -10.53 -6.53
C THR A 8 -5.51 -11.63 -5.51
N ILE A 9 -6.05 -12.83 -5.74
CA ILE A 9 -5.82 -13.98 -4.84
C ILE A 9 -4.36 -14.43 -4.90
N LEU A 10 -3.78 -14.50 -6.10
CA LEU A 10 -2.36 -14.79 -6.26
C LEU A 10 -1.51 -13.80 -5.45
N ARG A 11 -1.82 -12.50 -5.50
CA ARG A 11 -1.12 -11.48 -4.70
C ARG A 11 -1.20 -11.76 -3.22
N MET A 12 -2.39 -12.03 -2.69
CA MET A 12 -2.55 -12.34 -1.27
C MET A 12 -1.75 -13.58 -0.86
N ILE A 13 -1.72 -14.60 -1.71
CA ILE A 13 -0.93 -15.81 -1.50
C ILE A 13 0.58 -15.49 -1.53
N MET A 14 1.03 -14.56 -2.38
CA MET A 14 2.43 -14.14 -2.47
C MET A 14 2.93 -13.42 -1.21
N ILE A 15 2.07 -12.78 -0.41
CA ILE A 15 2.48 -12.01 0.78
C ILE A 15 3.22 -12.89 1.82
N PRO A 16 2.69 -14.06 2.24
CA PRO A 16 3.44 -14.99 3.10
C PRO A 16 4.81 -15.39 2.55
N PHE A 17 4.92 -15.72 1.25
CA PHE A 17 6.20 -16.09 0.65
C PHE A 17 7.18 -14.91 0.62
N PHE A 18 6.67 -13.71 0.37
CA PHE A 18 7.43 -12.47 0.45
C PHE A 18 7.99 -12.27 1.87
N LEU A 19 7.16 -12.42 2.90
CA LEU A 19 7.58 -12.27 4.30
C LEU A 19 8.61 -13.33 4.69
N VAL A 20 8.41 -14.59 4.31
CA VAL A 20 9.37 -15.66 4.55
C VAL A 20 10.71 -15.36 3.88
N ALA A 21 10.69 -14.97 2.60
CA ALA A 21 11.91 -14.64 1.86
C ALA A 21 12.66 -13.44 2.47
N LEU A 22 11.94 -12.47 3.01
CA LEU A 22 12.51 -11.25 3.58
C LEU A 22 13.05 -11.45 5.01
N MET A 23 12.30 -12.16 5.85
CA MET A 23 12.54 -12.20 7.30
C MET A 23 13.27 -13.46 7.78
N VAL A 24 13.20 -14.58 7.05
CA VAL A 24 13.82 -15.83 7.50
C VAL A 24 15.32 -15.81 7.16
N PRO A 25 16.23 -15.84 8.16
CA PRO A 25 17.65 -15.85 7.92
C PRO A 25 18.10 -17.16 7.26
N GLY A 26 19.13 -17.08 6.42
CA GLY A 26 19.74 -18.27 5.80
C GLY A 26 19.16 -18.67 4.44
N ILE A 27 18.17 -17.95 3.91
CA ILE A 27 17.69 -18.14 2.53
C ILE A 27 18.70 -17.51 1.55
N PRO A 28 19.36 -18.28 0.67
CA PRO A 28 20.29 -17.73 -0.32
C PRO A 28 19.57 -16.75 -1.24
N GLY A 29 20.00 -15.49 -1.23
CA GLY A 29 19.35 -14.44 -2.01
C GLY A 29 17.94 -14.05 -1.55
N GLY A 30 17.54 -14.38 -0.31
CA GLY A 30 16.20 -14.10 0.23
C GLY A 30 15.73 -12.66 0.01
N LYS A 31 16.62 -11.69 0.26
CA LYS A 31 16.41 -10.27 -0.05
C LYS A 31 15.99 -9.99 -1.49
N TRP A 32 16.66 -10.58 -2.47
CA TRP A 32 16.36 -10.40 -3.89
C TRP A 32 15.07 -11.13 -4.30
N ILE A 33 14.80 -12.29 -3.69
CA ILE A 33 13.54 -13.02 -3.87
C ILE A 33 12.38 -12.19 -3.32
N ALA A 34 12.51 -11.63 -2.12
CA ALA A 34 11.52 -10.75 -1.51
C ALA A 34 11.27 -9.51 -2.38
N LEU A 35 12.33 -8.87 -2.87
CA LEU A 35 12.23 -7.73 -3.79
C LEU A 35 11.44 -8.11 -5.06
N ALA A 36 11.79 -9.24 -5.68
CA ALA A 36 11.10 -9.72 -6.88
C ALA A 36 9.62 -10.01 -6.61
N LEU A 37 9.31 -10.69 -5.50
CA LEU A 37 7.93 -10.97 -5.08
C LEU A 37 7.14 -9.69 -4.84
N PHE A 38 7.72 -8.71 -4.13
CA PHE A 38 7.08 -7.42 -3.87
C PHE A 38 6.80 -6.64 -5.16
N CYS A 39 7.78 -6.55 -6.06
CA CYS A 39 7.64 -5.87 -7.34
C CYS A 39 6.59 -6.56 -8.23
N LEU A 40 6.61 -7.90 -8.34
CA LEU A 40 5.62 -8.65 -9.11
C LEU A 40 4.21 -8.50 -8.51
N ALA A 41 4.08 -8.57 -7.19
CA ALA A 41 2.83 -8.37 -6.48
C ALA A 41 2.25 -6.95 -6.71
N SER A 42 3.11 -5.92 -6.69
CA SER A 42 2.71 -4.54 -6.95
C SER A 42 2.35 -4.28 -8.42
N LEU A 43 3.10 -4.88 -9.35
CA LEU A 43 2.82 -4.75 -10.79
C LEU A 43 1.53 -5.46 -11.19
N THR A 44 1.25 -6.63 -10.61
CA THR A 44 0.00 -7.35 -10.87
C THR A 44 -1.24 -6.55 -10.45
N ASP A 45 -1.17 -5.69 -9.43
CA ASP A 45 -2.24 -4.75 -9.03
C ASP A 45 -2.51 -3.66 -10.06
N MET A 46 -1.42 -3.12 -10.62
CA MET A 46 -1.61 -2.13 -11.67
C MET A 46 -2.25 -2.77 -12.92
N LEU A 47 -1.92 -4.04 -13.19
CA LEU A 47 -2.41 -4.76 -14.37
C LEU A 47 -3.85 -5.25 -14.22
N ASP A 48 -4.22 -5.87 -13.09
CA ASP A 48 -5.58 -6.37 -12.89
C ASP A 48 -6.61 -5.24 -12.88
N GLY A 49 -6.30 -4.09 -12.26
CA GLY A 49 -7.15 -2.91 -12.27
C GLY A 49 -7.27 -2.27 -13.66
N LYS A 50 -6.25 -2.37 -14.52
CA LYS A 50 -6.33 -1.93 -15.92
C LYS A 50 -7.17 -2.90 -16.75
N ILE A 51 -6.98 -4.20 -16.59
CA ILE A 51 -7.71 -5.25 -17.31
C ILE A 51 -9.19 -5.22 -16.91
N ALA A 52 -9.51 -5.16 -15.62
CA ALA A 52 -10.88 -5.10 -15.12
C ALA A 52 -11.66 -3.92 -15.70
N ARG A 53 -11.03 -2.73 -15.76
CA ARG A 53 -11.64 -1.52 -16.36
C ARG A 53 -11.74 -1.61 -17.88
N LYS A 54 -10.73 -2.15 -18.56
CA LYS A 54 -10.71 -2.24 -20.03
C LYS A 54 -11.75 -3.22 -20.57
N TYR A 55 -11.94 -4.35 -19.87
CA TYR A 55 -12.83 -5.42 -20.32
C TYR A 55 -14.19 -5.43 -19.58
N ASN A 56 -14.50 -4.40 -18.79
CA ASN A 56 -15.68 -4.34 -17.93
C ASN A 56 -15.89 -5.59 -17.05
N LEU A 57 -14.80 -6.23 -16.63
CA LEU A 57 -14.80 -7.44 -15.80
C LEU A 57 -14.86 -7.12 -14.31
N ILE A 58 -15.55 -6.03 -13.96
CA ILE A 58 -15.64 -5.54 -12.59
C ILE A 58 -16.61 -6.46 -11.83
N THR A 59 -16.13 -7.06 -10.75
CA THR A 59 -16.95 -7.91 -9.85
C THR A 59 -16.97 -7.30 -8.46
N ASP A 60 -18.02 -7.55 -7.68
CA ASP A 60 -18.13 -7.00 -6.32
C ASP A 60 -17.06 -7.59 -5.39
N PHE A 61 -16.69 -8.86 -5.59
CA PHE A 61 -15.54 -9.46 -4.92
C PHE A 61 -14.24 -8.71 -5.24
N GLY A 62 -13.94 -8.42 -6.51
CA GLY A 62 -12.74 -7.69 -6.90
C GLY A 62 -12.72 -6.27 -6.31
N LYS A 63 -13.84 -5.54 -6.39
CA LYS A 63 -13.97 -4.19 -5.80
C LYS A 63 -13.61 -4.15 -4.32
N PHE A 64 -13.92 -5.20 -3.58
CA PHE A 64 -13.61 -5.30 -2.15
C PHE A 64 -12.19 -5.80 -1.90
N MET A 65 -11.76 -6.84 -2.62
CA MET A 65 -10.49 -7.53 -2.37
C MET A 65 -9.28 -6.79 -2.92
N ASP A 66 -9.39 -6.07 -4.04
CA ASP A 66 -8.23 -5.37 -4.63
C ASP A 66 -7.70 -4.28 -3.67
N PRO A 67 -8.53 -3.38 -3.11
CA PRO A 67 -8.06 -2.38 -2.15
C PRO A 67 -7.61 -2.95 -0.81
N LEU A 68 -8.02 -4.17 -0.48
CA LEU A 68 -7.59 -4.89 0.71
C LEU A 68 -6.20 -5.49 0.49
N ALA A 69 -6.03 -6.24 -0.60
CA ALA A 69 -4.79 -6.91 -0.96
C ALA A 69 -3.64 -5.91 -1.20
N ASP A 70 -3.91 -4.76 -1.83
CA ASP A 70 -2.94 -3.67 -2.00
C ASP A 70 -2.40 -3.17 -0.65
N LYS A 71 -3.30 -2.84 0.28
CA LYS A 71 -2.90 -2.37 1.62
C LYS A 71 -2.19 -3.45 2.41
N LEU A 72 -2.64 -4.69 2.33
CA LEU A 72 -1.98 -5.80 3.03
C LEU A 72 -0.53 -5.95 2.58
N LEU A 73 -0.25 -5.93 1.28
CA LEU A 73 1.11 -6.06 0.76
C LEU A 73 2.03 -4.96 1.30
N VAL A 74 1.62 -3.70 1.18
CA VAL A 74 2.45 -2.55 1.61
C VAL A 74 2.59 -2.51 3.13
N CYS A 75 1.51 -2.73 3.88
CA CYS A 75 1.55 -2.78 5.35
C CYS A 75 2.42 -3.93 5.87
N SER A 76 2.29 -5.14 5.31
CA SER A 76 3.13 -6.28 5.68
C SER A 76 4.61 -6.00 5.41
N ALA A 77 4.94 -5.38 4.27
CA ALA A 77 6.32 -4.99 3.97
C ALA A 77 6.87 -3.95 4.97
N MET A 78 6.12 -2.90 5.27
CA MET A 78 6.55 -1.89 6.24
C MET A 78 6.70 -2.47 7.66
N ILE A 79 5.80 -3.36 8.08
CA ILE A 79 5.88 -4.02 9.38
C ILE A 79 7.13 -4.91 9.46
N ALA A 80 7.40 -5.70 8.43
CA ALA A 80 8.62 -6.52 8.37
C ALA A 80 9.89 -5.66 8.42
N LEU A 81 9.88 -4.48 7.78
CA LEU A 81 10.99 -3.53 7.82
C LEU A 81 11.20 -2.87 9.19
N ILE A 82 10.23 -2.91 10.11
CA ILE A 82 10.44 -2.50 11.51
C ILE A 82 11.36 -3.51 12.21
N ASP A 83 11.09 -4.81 12.05
CA ASP A 83 11.86 -5.89 12.68
C ASP A 83 13.30 -5.96 12.16
N LEU A 84 13.52 -5.46 10.94
CA LEU A 84 14.83 -5.29 10.32
C LEU A 84 15.52 -3.95 10.70
N ASP A 85 14.97 -3.18 11.65
CA ASP A 85 15.46 -1.87 12.08
C ASP A 85 15.60 -0.83 10.95
N ARG A 86 14.80 -0.97 9.88
CA ARG A 86 14.85 -0.09 8.70
C ARG A 86 13.86 1.07 8.75
N ILE A 87 12.75 0.92 9.49
CA ILE A 87 11.74 1.96 9.66
C ILE A 87 11.35 2.09 11.14
N PRO A 88 11.30 3.30 11.71
CA PRO A 88 10.80 3.49 13.06
C PRO A 88 9.33 3.07 13.16
N ALA A 89 9.00 2.24 14.17
CA ALA A 89 7.65 1.68 14.33
C ALA A 89 6.55 2.75 14.37
N TRP A 90 6.80 3.88 15.02
CA TRP A 90 5.82 4.97 15.12
C TRP A 90 5.45 5.57 13.75
N VAL A 91 6.37 5.59 12.79
CA VAL A 91 6.11 6.06 11.41
C VAL A 91 5.14 5.12 10.71
N VAL A 92 5.40 3.81 10.82
CA VAL A 92 4.54 2.78 10.23
C VAL A 92 3.15 2.80 10.85
N ILE A 93 3.04 2.97 12.18
CA ILE A 93 1.76 3.09 12.88
C ILE A 93 0.94 4.27 12.33
N VAL A 94 1.54 5.45 12.15
CA VAL A 94 0.84 6.61 11.58
C VAL A 94 0.36 6.35 10.15
N ILE A 95 1.20 5.72 9.33
CA ILE A 95 0.86 5.35 7.96
C ILE A 95 -0.33 4.39 7.93
N ILE A 96 -0.29 3.33 8.73
CA ILE A 96 -1.34 2.32 8.80
C ILE A 96 -2.63 2.92 9.33
N ALA A 97 -2.58 3.67 10.44
CA ALA A 97 -3.74 4.33 11.03
C ALA A 97 -4.44 5.23 10.00
N ARG A 98 -3.68 6.00 9.24
CA ARG A 98 -4.22 6.84 8.15
C ARG A 98 -4.92 6.01 7.09
N GLU A 99 -4.35 4.89 6.65
CA GLU A 99 -4.97 4.01 5.66
C GLU A 99 -6.31 3.46 6.13
N PHE A 100 -6.40 3.08 7.40
CA PHE A 100 -7.67 2.66 8.01
C PHE A 100 -8.68 3.80 8.09
N ILE A 101 -8.28 5.01 8.53
CA ILE A 101 -9.18 6.18 8.62
C ILE A 101 -9.81 6.49 7.27
N ILE A 102 -9.01 6.57 6.20
CA ILE A 102 -9.51 6.92 4.86
C ILE A 102 -10.39 5.80 4.28
N SER A 103 -10.05 4.54 4.56
CA SER A 103 -10.84 3.39 4.13
C SER A 103 -12.21 3.36 4.83
N GLY A 104 -12.22 3.53 6.15
CA GLY A 104 -13.44 3.61 6.95
C GLY A 104 -14.31 4.79 6.53
N PHE A 105 -13.72 5.96 6.33
CA PHE A 105 -14.44 7.14 5.85
C PHE A 105 -15.13 6.88 4.51
N ARG A 106 -14.42 6.27 3.55
CA ARG A 106 -14.97 5.97 2.24
C ARG A 106 -16.08 4.93 2.30
N LEU A 107 -15.97 3.96 3.21
CA LEU A 107 -17.00 2.95 3.45
C LEU A 107 -18.28 3.61 3.96
N VAL A 108 -18.18 4.44 5.01
CA VAL A 108 -19.34 5.18 5.56
C VAL A 108 -19.95 6.13 4.52
N ALA A 109 -19.13 6.82 3.73
CA ALA A 109 -19.65 7.69 2.66
C ALA A 109 -20.38 6.89 1.58
N SER A 110 -19.86 5.71 1.21
CA SER A 110 -20.48 4.83 0.23
C SER A 110 -21.83 4.28 0.70
N ASP A 111 -21.97 3.98 2.00
CA ASP A 111 -23.25 3.55 2.58
C ASP A 111 -24.31 4.66 2.52
N ASN A 112 -23.88 5.93 2.55
CA ASN A 112 -24.74 7.09 2.35
C ASN A 112 -24.92 7.47 0.86
N GLY A 113 -24.50 6.63 -0.08
CA GLY A 113 -24.62 6.86 -1.52
C GLY A 113 -23.63 7.88 -2.10
N ILE A 114 -22.67 8.36 -1.30
CA ILE A 114 -21.69 9.35 -1.72
C ILE A 114 -20.37 8.66 -2.09
N VAL A 115 -20.05 8.64 -3.38
CA VAL A 115 -18.81 8.02 -3.89
C VAL A 115 -17.68 9.05 -3.88
N ILE A 116 -16.72 8.85 -2.97
CA ILE A 116 -15.56 9.74 -2.86
C ILE A 116 -14.37 9.19 -3.65
N ALA A 117 -13.95 9.95 -4.66
CA ALA A 117 -12.79 9.63 -5.47
C ALA A 117 -11.46 9.80 -4.70
N ALA A 118 -10.45 9.02 -5.10
CA ALA A 118 -9.11 9.16 -4.56
C ALA A 118 -8.45 10.48 -5.03
N GLY A 119 -8.01 11.29 -4.07
CA GLY A 119 -7.30 12.54 -4.32
C GLY A 119 -5.90 12.35 -4.91
N TRP A 120 -5.39 13.37 -5.57
CA TRP A 120 -4.05 13.40 -6.18
C TRP A 120 -2.93 13.07 -5.19
N TRP A 121 -2.99 13.67 -3.99
CA TRP A 121 -2.03 13.41 -2.91
C TRP A 121 -1.98 11.95 -2.47
N GLY A 122 -3.12 11.25 -2.53
CA GLY A 122 -3.19 9.82 -2.21
C GLY A 122 -2.39 8.98 -3.20
N LYS A 123 -2.45 9.31 -4.50
CA LYS A 123 -1.69 8.61 -5.54
C LYS A 123 -0.19 8.83 -5.40
N ILE A 124 0.24 10.08 -5.19
CA ILE A 124 1.67 10.41 -4.98
C ILE A 124 2.19 9.67 -3.74
N LYS A 125 1.43 9.69 -2.64
CA LYS A 125 1.76 8.99 -1.41
C LYS A 125 1.99 7.50 -1.65
N THR A 126 1.11 6.82 -2.38
CA THR A 126 1.27 5.39 -2.70
C THR A 126 2.52 5.13 -3.54
N VAL A 127 2.79 5.94 -4.56
CA VAL A 127 4.01 5.80 -5.38
C VAL A 127 5.27 5.98 -4.54
N CYS A 128 5.30 7.01 -3.68
CA CYS A 128 6.41 7.27 -2.77
C CYS A 128 6.64 6.10 -1.80
N GLN A 129 5.56 5.51 -1.26
CA GLN A 129 5.65 4.37 -0.35
C GLN A 129 6.14 3.10 -1.03
N MET A 130 5.65 2.78 -2.22
CA MET A 130 6.16 1.64 -2.98
C MET A 130 7.64 1.80 -3.28
N PHE A 131 8.07 2.99 -3.71
CA PHE A 131 9.48 3.26 -3.98
C PHE A 131 10.34 3.18 -2.72
N MET A 132 9.87 3.74 -1.60
CA MET A 132 10.53 3.64 -0.30
C MET A 132 10.72 2.17 0.11
N VAL A 133 9.68 1.34 0.04
CA VAL A 133 9.75 -0.09 0.41
C VAL A 133 10.74 -0.83 -0.49
N ILE A 134 10.70 -0.62 -1.81
CA ILE A 134 11.65 -1.23 -2.75
C ILE A 134 13.09 -0.88 -2.38
N LEU A 135 13.37 0.39 -2.11
CA LEU A 135 14.72 0.86 -1.82
C LEU A 135 15.22 0.32 -0.48
N LEU A 136 14.37 0.28 0.54
CA LEU A 136 14.69 -0.30 1.86
C LEU A 136 14.94 -1.81 1.79
N ILE A 137 14.19 -2.54 0.96
CA ILE A 137 14.45 -3.97 0.72
C ILE A 137 15.77 -4.15 -0.04
N CYS A 138 16.08 -3.29 -1.01
CA CYS A 138 17.32 -3.36 -1.80
C CYS A 138 18.58 -3.11 -0.97
N ASP A 139 18.50 -2.37 0.14
CA ASP A 139 19.57 -2.10 1.10
C ASP A 139 20.97 -2.10 0.45
N PHE A 140 21.24 -1.10 -0.40
CA PHE A 140 22.49 -1.02 -1.16
C PHE A 140 23.72 -0.75 -0.26
N GLY A 141 23.50 -0.44 1.01
CA GLY A 141 24.53 -0.08 1.97
C GLY A 141 25.14 1.30 1.72
N GLY A 142 25.86 1.81 2.72
CA GLY A 142 26.57 3.09 2.65
C GLY A 142 25.79 4.26 3.24
N SER A 143 26.52 5.22 3.81
CA SER A 143 25.96 6.36 4.54
C SER A 143 25.02 7.22 3.69
N THR A 144 25.40 7.49 2.44
CA THR A 144 24.57 8.29 1.52
C THR A 144 23.23 7.63 1.22
N VAL A 145 23.20 6.30 1.04
CA VAL A 145 21.97 5.55 0.78
C VAL A 145 21.06 5.59 1.99
N HIS A 146 21.60 5.43 3.21
CA HIS A 146 20.82 5.54 4.44
C HIS A 146 20.20 6.92 4.66
N ILE A 147 20.88 7.99 4.23
CA ILE A 147 20.29 9.34 4.26
C ILE A 147 19.11 9.42 3.30
N ILE A 148 19.24 8.88 2.09
CA ILE A 148 18.16 8.86 1.09
C ILE A 148 16.97 8.04 1.60
N GLU A 149 17.21 6.88 2.19
CA GLU A 149 16.20 6.02 2.82
C GLU A 149 15.41 6.78 3.90
N ASN A 150 16.13 7.44 4.81
CA ASN A 150 15.49 8.23 5.87
C ASN A 150 14.67 9.40 5.31
N VAL A 151 15.21 10.12 4.32
CA VAL A 151 14.46 11.19 3.63
C VAL A 151 13.18 10.65 3.01
N LEU A 152 13.24 9.48 2.36
CA LEU A 152 12.05 8.84 1.77
C LEU A 152 11.03 8.43 2.82
N ILE A 153 11.47 7.90 3.97
CA ILE A 153 10.58 7.53 5.09
C ILE A 153 9.80 8.76 5.59
N TYR A 154 10.50 9.86 5.87
CA TYR A 154 9.85 11.08 6.36
C TYR A 154 9.04 11.78 5.27
N LEU A 155 9.44 11.69 4.01
CA LEU A 155 8.65 12.18 2.87
C LEU A 155 7.34 11.38 2.74
N ALA A 156 7.40 10.06 2.82
CA ALA A 156 6.22 9.19 2.79
C ALA A 156 5.28 9.49 3.96
N LEU A 157 5.82 9.74 5.16
CA LEU A 157 5.06 10.18 6.32
C LEU A 157 4.39 11.55 6.09
N ALA A 158 5.14 12.54 5.61
CA ALA A 158 4.60 13.87 5.34
C ALA A 158 3.47 13.81 4.30
N LEU A 159 3.67 13.08 3.20
CA LEU A 159 2.65 12.87 2.17
C LEU A 159 1.41 12.13 2.72
N THR A 160 1.60 11.20 3.65
CA THR A 160 0.51 10.50 4.34
C THR A 160 -0.36 11.47 5.12
N ILE A 161 0.26 12.36 5.89
CA ILE A 161 -0.43 13.38 6.71
C ILE A 161 -1.10 14.42 5.80
N ILE A 162 -0.38 14.96 4.81
CA ILE A 162 -0.94 15.92 3.83
C ILE A 162 -2.14 15.32 3.12
N SER A 163 -2.03 14.06 2.67
CA SER A 163 -3.13 13.39 1.98
C SER A 163 -4.31 13.10 2.90
N LEU A 164 -4.11 12.91 4.20
CA LEU A 164 -5.21 12.77 5.17
C LEU A 164 -5.95 14.10 5.33
N ILE A 165 -5.21 15.19 5.57
CA ILE A 165 -5.78 16.52 5.75
C ILE A 165 -6.53 16.96 4.49
N ASP A 166 -5.92 16.85 3.31
CA ASP A 166 -6.56 17.21 2.04
C ASP A 166 -7.87 16.44 1.83
N TYR A 167 -7.87 15.15 2.16
CA TYR A 167 -9.06 14.31 2.03
C TYR A 167 -10.16 14.71 3.00
N LEU A 168 -9.84 14.93 4.28
CA LEU A 168 -10.82 15.34 5.29
C LEU A 168 -11.39 16.73 4.98
N VAL A 169 -10.55 17.69 4.56
CA VAL A 169 -11.00 19.06 4.23
C VAL A 169 -11.93 19.08 3.02
N LYS A 170 -11.60 18.34 1.96
CA LYS A 170 -12.44 18.26 0.75
C LYS A 170 -13.78 17.56 0.98
N ASN A 171 -13.82 16.60 1.91
CA ASN A 171 -15.00 15.78 2.17
C ASN A 171 -15.69 16.11 3.50
N LYS A 172 -15.35 17.23 4.15
CA LYS A 172 -15.95 17.64 5.44
C LYS A 172 -17.47 17.76 5.37
N ASN A 173 -18.01 18.14 4.21
CA ASN A 173 -19.44 18.31 4.00
C ASN A 173 -20.19 16.97 3.99
N VAL A 174 -19.52 15.88 3.60
CA VAL A 174 -20.09 14.53 3.60
C VAL A 174 -20.38 14.06 5.03
N LEU A 175 -19.58 14.48 6.00
CA LEU A 175 -19.80 14.19 7.42
C LEU A 175 -20.92 15.05 8.03
N SER A 176 -21.21 16.23 7.47
CA SER A 176 -22.25 17.11 8.02
C SER A 176 -23.66 16.77 7.53
N GLU A 177 -23.78 16.06 6.41
CA GLU A 177 -25.07 15.64 5.84
C GLU A 177 -25.59 14.30 6.40
N THR A 178 -24.85 13.64 7.30
CA THR A 178 -25.24 12.36 7.92
C THR A 178 -26.29 12.50 9.03
N LYS A 179 -27.26 13.42 8.89
CA LYS A 179 -28.38 13.59 9.84
C LYS A 179 -29.61 12.82 9.41
#